data_AF-A0A2M7FSJ0-F1
#
_entry.id   AF-A0A2M7FSJ0-F1
#
_cell.length_a   1.000
_cell.length_b   1.000
_cell.length_c   1.000
_cell.angle_alpha   90.00
_cell.angle_beta   90.00
_cell.angle_gamma   90.00
#
_symmetry.space_group_name_H-M   'P 1'
#
loop_
_entity.id
_entity.type
_entity.pdbx_description
1 polymer ?
#
loop_
_entity_poly.entity_id
_entity_poly.type
_entity_poly.pdbx_seq_one_letter_code
_entity_poly.pdbx_strand_id
1 'polypeptide(L)' 'MRISIDQRKSLSTYSGNLSIAWFAAGFIGPIVTKQTFNEIGWIMFFSLAIAGTFLIFMLILIKERKRKK' A
#
# COMPACT_ATOMS: atom_id res chain seq x y z
N MET A 1 -23.33 -6.00 -1.28
CA MET A 1 -23.17 -4.69 -1.94
C MET A 1 -22.28 -4.86 -3.17
N ARG A 2 -22.79 -4.67 -4.39
CA ARG A 2 -21.97 -4.72 -5.62
C ARG A 2 -21.55 -3.30 -5.97
N ILE A 3 -20.25 -3.04 -5.91
CA ILE A 3 -19.64 -1.76 -6.29
C ILE A 3 -19.65 -1.65 -7.82
N SER A 4 -20.07 -0.49 -8.36
CA SER A 4 -20.15 -0.24 -9.81
C SER A 4 -18.75 -0.22 -10.45
N ILE A 5 -18.69 -0.35 -11.78
CA ILE A 5 -17.41 -0.33 -12.52
C ILE A 5 -16.70 1.01 -12.34
N ASP A 6 -17.44 2.13 -12.35
CA ASP A 6 -16.89 3.47 -12.13
C ASP A 6 -16.33 3.61 -10.72
N GLN A 7 -17.05 3.10 -9.70
CA GLN A 7 -16.56 3.09 -8.33
C GLN A 7 -15.28 2.27 -8.16
N ARG A 8 -15.15 1.14 -8.88
CA ARG A 8 -13.91 0.35 -8.88
C ARG A 8 -12.76 1.08 -9.55
N LYS A 9 -13.02 1.77 -10.67
CA LYS A 9 -12.03 2.57 -11.38
C LYS A 9 -11.53 3.71 -10.49
N SER A 10 -12.44 4.45 -9.86
CA SER A 10 -12.10 5.49 -8.89
C SER A 10 -11.32 4.94 -7.70
N LEU A 11 -11.74 3.81 -7.12
CA LEU A 11 -11.02 3.17 -6.02
C LEU A 11 -9.60 2.77 -6.41
N SER A 12 -9.41 2.23 -7.62
CA SER A 12 -8.08 1.89 -8.14
C SER A 12 -7.20 3.13 -8.27
N THR A 13 -7.74 4.24 -8.80
CA THR A 13 -7.02 5.51 -8.91
C THR A 13 -6.64 6.06 -7.53
N TYR A 14 -7.57 6.08 -6.57
CA TYR A 14 -7.29 6.55 -5.22
C TYR A 14 -6.23 5.69 -4.51
N SER A 15 -6.33 4.36 -4.63
CA SER A 15 -5.36 3.45 -4.04
C SER A 15 -3.98 3.58 -4.66
N GLY A 16 -3.90 3.81 -5.98
CA GLY A 16 -2.63 4.07 -6.67
C GLY A 16 -1.98 5.37 -6.21
N ASN A 17 -2.76 6.47 -6.20
CA ASN A 17 -2.29 7.78 -5.73
C ASN A 17 -1.83 7.75 -4.27
N LEU A 18 -2.55 7.04 -3.42
CA LEU A 18 -2.18 6.87 -2.01
C LEU A 18 -0.88 6.07 -1.86
N SER A 19 -0.69 5.02 -2.66
CA SER A 19 0.56 4.24 -2.66
C SER A 19 1.75 5.09 -3.08
N ILE A 20 1.58 5.94 -4.10
CA ILE A 20 2.61 6.87 -4.57
C ILE A 20 2.94 7.90 -3.49
N ALA A 21 1.93 8.46 -2.82
CA ALA A 21 2.12 9.41 -1.73
C ALA A 21 2.90 8.79 -0.56
N TRP A 22 2.56 7.57 -0.16
CA TRP A 22 3.28 6.85 0.90
C TRP A 22 4.72 6.51 0.50
N PHE A 23 4.94 6.09 -0.75
CA PHE A 23 6.29 5.85 -1.26
C PHE A 23 7.12 7.12 -1.25
N ALA A 24 6.59 8.24 -1.76
CA ALA A 24 7.28 9.52 -1.75
C ALA A 24 7.58 10.01 -0.33
N ALA A 25 6.60 9.94 0.57
CA ALA A 25 6.80 10.36 1.96
C ALA A 25 7.81 9.46 2.70
N GLY A 26 7.77 8.15 2.45
CA GLY A 26 8.62 7.19 3.16
C GLY A 26 10.05 7.09 2.61
N PHE A 27 10.24 7.28 1.30
CA PHE A 27 11.57 7.18 0.68
C PHE A 27 12.18 8.53 0.38
N ILE A 28 11.43 9.47 -0.18
CA ILE A 28 11.95 10.78 -0.62
C ILE A 28 12.00 11.76 0.55
N GLY A 29 10.99 11.76 1.41
CA GLY A 29 10.93 12.60 2.61
C GLY A 29 12.23 12.57 3.43
N PRO A 30 12.69 11.39 3.89
CA PRO A 30 13.89 11.27 4.72
C PRO A 30 15.19 11.68 4.03
N ILE A 31 15.27 11.48 2.71
CA ILE A 31 16.42 11.90 1.88
C ILE A 31 16.52 13.43 1.88
N VAL A 32 15.39 14.11 1.75
CA VAL A 32 15.34 15.58 1.68
C VAL A 32 15.52 16.23 3.06
N THR A 33 15.04 15.58 4.14
CA THR A 33 15.00 16.20 5.47
C THR A 33 16.18 15.89 6.40
N LYS A 34 17.29 15.30 5.90
CA LYS A 34 18.44 14.88 6.75
C LYS A 34 18.00 14.08 7.98
N GLN A 35 17.07 13.13 7.80
CA GLN A 35 16.69 12.24 8.89
C GLN A 35 17.87 11.36 9.30
N THR A 36 17.94 11.02 10.59
CA THR A 36 18.96 10.09 11.10
C THR A 36 18.78 8.71 10.45
N PHE A 37 19.87 7.94 10.28
CA PHE A 37 19.81 6.60 9.67
C PHE A 37 18.80 5.67 10.36
N ASN A 38 18.59 5.90 11.67
CA ASN A 38 17.60 5.20 12.49
C ASN A 38 16.16 5.48 12.01
N GLU A 39 15.81 6.74 11.72
CA GLU A 39 14.49 7.13 11.23
C GLU A 39 14.20 6.58 9.83
N ILE A 40 15.20 6.59 8.94
CA ILE A 40 15.10 5.95 7.62
C ILE A 40 14.82 4.45 7.78
N GLY A 41 15.51 3.78 8.71
CA GLY A 41 15.30 2.38 9.04
C GLY A 41 13.86 2.08 9.50
N TRP A 42 13.32 2.92 10.39
CA TRP A 42 11.92 2.79 10.85
C TRP A 42 10.92 2.95 9.72
N ILE A 43 11.12 3.95 8.86
CA ILE A 43 10.21 4.21 7.75
C ILE A 43 10.23 3.07 6.72
N MET A 44 11.42 2.55 6.39
CA MET A 44 11.55 1.35 5.55
C MET A 44 10.86 0.15 6.19
N PHE A 45 11.06 -0.07 7.50
CA PHE A 45 10.44 -1.17 8.24
C PHE A 45 8.90 -1.09 8.18
N PHE A 46 8.31 0.07 8.48
CA PHE A 46 6.87 0.27 8.42
C PHE A 46 6.33 0.12 7.00
N SER A 47 7.02 0.68 6.00
CA SER A 47 6.61 0.58 4.59
C SER A 47 6.60 -0.89 4.12
N LEU A 48 7.64 -1.65 4.46
CA LEU A 48 7.72 -3.07 4.13
C LEU A 48 6.67 -3.91 4.86
N ALA A 49 6.41 -3.62 6.14
CA ALA A 49 5.38 -4.29 6.92
C ALA A 49 3.98 -4.05 6.34
N ILE A 50 3.67 -2.81 5.93
CA ILE A 50 2.40 -2.46 5.29
C ILE A 50 2.26 -3.14 3.93
N ALA A 51 3.32 -3.15 3.11
CA ALA A 51 3.31 -3.84 1.82
C ALA A 51 3.08 -5.35 1.99
N GLY A 52 3.76 -5.98 2.97
CA GLY A 52 3.59 -7.39 3.29
C GLY A 52 2.19 -7.75 3.77
N THR A 53 1.60 -6.93 4.66
CA THR A 53 0.21 -7.14 5.10
C THR A 53 -0.79 -6.98 3.96
N PHE A 54 -0.61 -6.01 3.07
CA PHE A 54 -1.44 -5.86 1.87
C PHE A 54 -1.35 -7.07 0.93
N LEU A 55 -0.15 -7.60 0.72
CA LEU A 55 0.07 -8.80 -0.10
C LEU A 55 -0.64 -10.01 0.50
N ILE A 56 -0.49 -10.25 1.81
CA ILE A 56 -1.17 -11.35 2.51
C ILE A 56 -2.68 -11.20 2.39
N PHE A 57 -3.21 -10.00 2.61
CA PHE A 57 -4.64 -9.72 2.49
C PHE A 57 -5.15 -10.02 1.06
N MET A 58 -4.43 -9.59 0.04
CA MET A 58 -4.78 -9.88 -1.36
C MET A 58 -4.76 -11.38 -1.67
N LEU A 59 -3.77 -12.13 -1.17
CA LEU A 59 -3.72 -13.58 -1.34
C LEU A 59 -4.91 -14.28 -0.67
N ILE A 60 -5.30 -13.84 0.52
CA ILE A 60 -6.49 -14.34 1.23
C ILE A 60 -7.74 -14.08 0.39
N LEU A 61 -7.92 -12.87 -0.15
CA LEU A 61 -9.07 -12.55 -1.01
C LEU A 61 -9.12 -13.41 -2.28
N ILE A 62 -7.98 -13.67 -2.91
CA ILE A 62 -7.90 -14.55 -4.09
C ILE A 62 -8.28 -16.00 -3.71
N LYS A 63 -7.77 -16.49 -2.58
CA LYS A 63 -8.09 -17.82 -2.06
C LYS A 63 -9.59 -17.96 -1.74
N GLU A 64 -10.18 -16.97 -1.07
CA GLU A 64 -11.62 -16.89 -0.81
C GLU A 64 -12.45 -16.88 -2.09
N ARG A 65 -12.05 -16.09 -3.09
CA ARG A 65 -12.73 -16.05 -4.39
C ARG A 65 -12.69 -17.41 -5.10
N LYS A 66 -11.58 -18.14 -5.02
CA LYS A 66 -11.46 -19.50 -5.61
C LYS A 66 -12.33 -20.53 -4.89
N ARG A 67 -12.52 -20.42 -3.56
CA ARG A 67 -13.36 -21.35 -2.79
C ARG A 67 -14.87 -21.20 -3.05
N LYS A 68 -15.31 -20.00 -3.48
CA LYS A 68 -16.72 -19.67 -3.76
C LYS A 68 -17.13 -19.91 -5.22
N LYS A 69 -16.24 -20.46 -6.04
CA LYS A 69 -16.44 -20.73 -7.46
C LYS A 69 -16.42 -22.22 -7.70
#